data_AF-A0A925APH6-F1
#
_entry.id   AF-A0A925APH6-F1
#
_cell.length_a   1.000
_cell.length_b   1.000
_cell.length_c   1.000
_cell.angle_alpha   90.00
_cell.angle_beta   90.00
_cell.angle_gamma   90.00
#
_symmetry.space_group_name_H-M   'P 1'
#
loop_
_entity.id
_entity.type
_entity.pdbx_description
1 polymer ?
#
loop_
_entity_poly.entity_id
_entity_poly.type
_entity_poly.pdbx_seq_one_letter_code
_entity_poly.pdbx_strand_id
1 'polypeptide(L)'
;MIARDILIPIALSILITFLLHPIVRRLRRIGIPNGLAVVITVILALGITSAIGWVVIQQAYQLVANIPDYRENLREKVRSFRTSDTGTFAKLTGTIEELKHELASPATQSTTAPTTAATPVVAPVEEAVKVQVVSEGPGAGQYAFDLLGPVMPALAALSIIILLVTFLLLYTEDLWERIIWLAGIRQISLTTSATDEVSTRIARYLRMQFVVNLVYGIMVWLGLMLFGVPNSLLWGVLGFLLRFAPYIGPSLAAILPILLTAAVFPGWSRVLGVATMFAVIELTTNMVLEPILYANSTGISTLGVVVAAVIWSWIWGPIGIVLAVPITVCLVVIGKHVPMLAIFHHLFGTESRVPEVARLYQRLMVDDDLGAEELITERLETVTPTVLCDELLLPVLRELKHDLAAGMIEPAHVRRAVNSLEVTIGNDAAAAAEHPLLVCIAAQNEVDYAAARLLVYAAASEGVPAIALSSDLLASEVATKIGETGAGYAAIVQVAPVSVSHSRRLFKSLAGRLSNSAKIVDVSIDPGRQMRSSADGAETRSVGDLRLEQSFGPLVARLKEQASMVSTAVTSATQSPAVA
;
A
#
# COMPACT_ATOMS: atom_id res chain seq x y z
N MET A 1 9.48 -11.23 -27.05
CA MET A 1 10.66 -10.36 -27.05
C MET A 1 10.28 -8.96 -27.51
N ILE A 2 9.93 -8.72 -28.78
CA ILE A 2 9.60 -7.39 -29.35
C ILE A 2 8.81 -6.43 -28.42
N ALA A 3 7.72 -6.89 -27.80
CA ALA A 3 6.94 -6.06 -26.87
C ALA A 3 7.74 -5.56 -25.64
N ARG A 4 8.67 -6.37 -25.11
CA ARG A 4 9.53 -6.02 -23.96
C ARG A 4 10.51 -4.90 -24.33
N ASP A 5 11.07 -4.95 -25.54
CA ASP A 5 12.08 -4.01 -26.03
C ASP A 5 11.48 -2.60 -26.25
N ILE A 6 10.17 -2.52 -26.50
CA ILE A 6 9.41 -1.26 -26.62
C ILE A 6 8.81 -0.81 -25.27
N LEU A 7 8.24 -1.74 -24.49
CA LEU A 7 7.58 -1.42 -23.22
C LEU A 7 8.55 -0.97 -22.11
N ILE A 8 9.76 -1.54 -22.04
CA ILE A 8 10.73 -1.18 -20.99
C ILE A 8 11.14 0.30 -21.08
N PRO A 9 11.58 0.85 -22.24
CA PRO A 9 11.85 2.28 -22.39
C PRO A 9 10.64 3.15 -22.02
N ILE A 10 9.42 2.75 -22.37
CA ILE A 10 8.20 3.50 -22.06
C ILE A 10 7.93 3.53 -20.56
N ALA A 11 7.96 2.37 -19.89
CA ALA A 11 7.73 2.27 -18.45
C ALA A 11 8.80 3.03 -17.64
N LEU A 12 10.08 2.90 -18.02
CA LEU A 12 11.17 3.67 -17.43
C LEU A 12 10.96 5.17 -17.63
N SER A 13 10.58 5.59 -18.82
CA SER A 13 10.39 7.02 -19.12
C SER A 13 9.23 7.62 -18.35
N ILE A 14 8.11 6.91 -18.18
CA ILE A 14 7.00 7.33 -17.33
C ILE A 14 7.46 7.47 -15.87
N LEU A 15 8.19 6.48 -15.35
CA LEU A 15 8.67 6.51 -13.97
C LEU A 15 9.68 7.65 -13.70
N ILE A 16 10.63 7.84 -14.62
CA ILE A 16 11.62 8.93 -14.57
C ILE A 16 10.93 10.29 -14.74
N THR A 17 9.89 10.39 -15.58
CA THR A 17 9.06 11.59 -15.72
C THR A 17 8.42 11.95 -14.38
N PHE A 18 7.78 11.01 -13.69
CA PHE A 18 7.21 11.25 -12.35
C PHE A 18 8.26 11.66 -11.31
N LEU A 19 9.48 11.13 -11.40
CA LEU A 19 10.59 11.47 -10.50
C LEU A 19 11.13 12.89 -10.75
N LEU A 20 11.22 13.32 -12.01
CA LEU A 20 11.73 14.63 -12.41
C LEU A 20 10.66 15.74 -12.36
N HIS A 21 9.38 15.40 -12.52
CA HIS A 21 8.25 16.33 -12.46
C HIS A 21 8.22 17.29 -11.24
N PRO A 22 8.49 16.86 -9.98
CA PRO A 22 8.58 17.80 -8.85
C PRO A 22 9.74 18.80 -8.97
N ILE A 23 10.81 18.48 -9.70
CA ILE A 23 11.91 19.41 -10.00
C ILE A 23 11.43 20.45 -11.01
N VAL A 24 10.84 20.02 -12.13
CA VAL A 24 10.25 20.94 -13.14
C VAL A 24 9.22 21.87 -12.52
N ARG A 25 8.30 21.35 -11.69
CA ARG A 25 7.31 22.17 -10.96
C ARG A 25 7.97 23.20 -10.04
N ARG A 26 9.09 22.88 -9.38
CA ARG A 26 9.85 23.84 -8.57
C ARG A 26 10.50 24.92 -9.42
N LEU A 27 11.15 24.56 -10.54
CA LEU A 27 11.72 25.53 -11.47
C LEU A 27 10.62 26.46 -12.04
N ARG A 28 9.44 25.92 -12.38
CA ARG A 28 8.28 26.69 -12.85
C ARG A 28 7.75 27.66 -11.79
N ARG A 29 7.74 27.27 -10.50
CA ARG A 29 7.40 28.17 -9.38
C ARG A 29 8.41 29.30 -9.15
N ILE A 30 9.66 29.14 -9.61
CA ILE A 30 10.71 30.18 -9.56
C ILE A 30 10.58 31.14 -10.78
N GLY A 31 9.62 30.90 -11.69
CA GLY A 31 9.33 31.76 -12.85
C GLY A 31 9.96 31.29 -14.17
N ILE A 32 10.61 30.12 -14.20
CA ILE A 32 11.22 29.57 -15.42
C ILE A 32 10.10 29.03 -16.34
N PRO A 33 10.04 29.41 -17.63
CA PRO A 33 9.03 28.92 -18.56
C PRO A 33 9.18 27.42 -18.83
N ASN A 34 8.06 26.74 -19.10
CA ASN A 34 7.96 25.27 -19.07
C ASN A 34 9.06 24.55 -19.88
N GLY A 35 9.28 24.94 -21.14
CA GLY A 35 10.31 24.35 -22.00
C GLY A 35 11.73 24.47 -21.43
N LEU A 36 12.10 25.62 -20.84
CA LEU A 36 13.41 25.78 -20.20
C LEU A 36 13.50 24.96 -18.90
N ALA A 37 12.43 24.90 -18.11
CA ALA A 37 12.41 24.10 -16.88
C ALA A 37 12.60 22.60 -17.19
N VAL A 38 11.99 22.09 -18.26
CA VAL A 38 12.21 20.73 -18.77
C VAL A 38 13.66 20.52 -19.23
N VAL A 39 14.17 21.38 -20.10
CA VAL A 39 15.56 21.28 -20.65
C VAL A 39 16.60 21.30 -19.53
N ILE A 40 16.50 22.25 -18.59
CA ILE A 40 17.41 22.33 -17.43
C ILE A 40 17.34 21.05 -16.58
N THR A 41 16.13 20.52 -16.35
CA THR A 41 15.94 19.29 -15.55
C THR A 41 16.53 18.06 -16.23
N VAL A 42 16.37 17.93 -17.55
CA VAL A 42 16.96 16.82 -18.34
C VAL A 42 18.49 16.95 -18.40
N ILE A 43 19.03 18.13 -18.63
CA ILE A 43 20.49 18.38 -18.61
C ILE A 43 21.08 18.06 -17.24
N LEU A 44 20.41 18.45 -16.15
CA LEU A 44 20.84 18.13 -14.79
C LEU A 44 20.86 16.61 -14.53
N ALA A 45 19.79 15.89 -14.92
CA ALA A 45 19.71 14.44 -14.77
C ALA A 45 20.78 13.71 -15.58
N LEU A 46 21.06 14.17 -16.81
CA LEU A 46 22.14 13.68 -17.65
C LEU A 46 23.50 13.95 -17.02
N GLY A 47 23.78 15.18 -16.59
CA GLY A 47 25.05 15.54 -15.95
C GLY A 47 25.36 14.68 -14.72
N ILE A 48 24.37 14.43 -13.86
CA ILE A 48 24.51 13.53 -12.70
C ILE A 48 24.78 12.09 -13.14
N THR A 49 24.02 11.57 -14.11
CA THR A 49 24.16 10.19 -14.59
C THR A 49 25.52 9.96 -15.26
N SER A 50 25.95 10.89 -16.12
CA SER A 50 27.25 10.87 -16.79
C SER A 50 28.42 11.01 -15.80
N ALA A 51 28.30 11.84 -14.77
CA ALA A 51 29.31 11.97 -13.72
C ALA A 51 29.48 10.66 -12.93
N ILE A 52 28.36 10.01 -12.54
CA ILE A 52 28.39 8.70 -11.88
C ILE A 52 29.03 7.65 -12.79
N GLY A 53 28.60 7.57 -14.06
CA GLY A 53 29.15 6.65 -15.05
C GLY A 53 30.66 6.84 -15.25
N TRP A 54 31.12 8.09 -15.33
CA TRP A 54 32.55 8.43 -15.46
C TRP A 54 33.37 7.94 -14.24
N VAL A 55 32.89 8.18 -13.02
CA VAL A 55 33.56 7.73 -11.78
C VAL A 55 33.63 6.20 -11.70
N VAL A 56 32.57 5.50 -12.13
CA VAL A 56 32.55 4.02 -12.19
C VAL A 56 33.54 3.51 -13.24
N ILE A 57 33.55 4.10 -14.45
CA ILE A 57 34.47 3.71 -15.52
C ILE A 57 35.93 3.90 -15.09
N GLN A 58 36.28 5.05 -14.48
CA GLN A 58 37.66 5.29 -14.01
C GLN A 58 38.12 4.27 -12.96
N GLN A 59 37.28 3.95 -11.97
CA GLN A 59 37.63 2.94 -10.96
C GLN A 59 37.59 1.50 -11.51
N ALA A 60 36.76 1.21 -12.51
CA ALA A 60 36.79 -0.08 -13.19
C ALA A 60 38.12 -0.29 -13.94
N TYR A 61 38.64 0.75 -14.60
CA TYR A 61 39.98 0.69 -15.21
C TYR A 61 41.08 0.49 -14.17
N GLN A 62 41.03 1.18 -13.03
CA GLN A 62 41.99 0.96 -11.91
C GLN A 62 41.91 -0.47 -11.36
N LEU A 63 40.69 -1.02 -11.22
CA LEU A 63 40.49 -2.39 -10.78
C LEU A 63 41.10 -3.42 -11.76
N VAL A 64 40.89 -3.21 -13.07
CA VAL A 64 41.41 -4.09 -14.13
C VAL A 64 42.94 -4.00 -14.25
N ALA A 65 43.52 -2.80 -14.16
CA ALA A 65 44.96 -2.59 -14.21
C ALA A 65 45.71 -3.38 -13.12
N ASN A 66 45.11 -3.50 -11.94
CA ASN A 66 45.71 -4.17 -10.77
C ASN A 66 45.42 -5.68 -10.70
N ILE A 67 44.71 -6.27 -11.67
CA ILE A 67 44.43 -7.72 -11.71
C ILE A 67 45.68 -8.62 -11.62
N PRO A 68 46.84 -8.29 -12.24
CA PRO A 68 48.04 -9.12 -12.15
C PRO A 68 48.47 -9.39 -10.70
N ASP A 69 48.46 -8.35 -9.86
CA ASP A 69 48.94 -8.40 -8.47
C ASP A 69 48.04 -9.29 -7.58
N TYR A 70 46.74 -9.31 -7.86
CA TYR A 70 45.78 -10.12 -7.08
C TYR A 70 45.91 -11.64 -7.34
N ARG A 71 46.58 -12.06 -8.43
CA ARG A 71 46.72 -13.48 -8.80
C ARG A 71 47.59 -14.27 -7.83
N GLU A 72 48.55 -13.63 -7.16
CA GLU A 72 49.46 -14.30 -6.23
C GLU A 72 48.75 -14.66 -4.93
N ASN A 73 48.08 -13.68 -4.31
CA ASN A 73 47.23 -13.87 -3.13
C ASN A 73 46.14 -14.94 -3.34
N LEU A 74 45.50 -14.97 -4.52
CA LEU A 74 44.53 -16.02 -4.89
C LEU A 74 45.16 -17.42 -4.88
N ARG A 75 46.38 -17.58 -5.41
CA ARG A 75 47.11 -18.87 -5.41
C ARG A 75 47.47 -19.32 -3.99
N GLU A 76 47.90 -18.40 -3.14
CA GLU A 76 48.17 -18.71 -1.72
C GLU A 76 46.92 -19.13 -0.96
N LYS A 77 45.79 -18.47 -1.19
CA LYS A 77 44.52 -18.82 -0.54
C LYS A 77 44.04 -20.23 -0.91
N VAL A 78 44.12 -20.59 -2.19
CA VAL A 78 43.79 -21.95 -2.66
C VAL A 78 44.77 -23.00 -2.08
N ARG A 79 46.05 -22.66 -1.91
CA ARG A 79 47.02 -23.52 -1.21
C ARG A 79 46.70 -23.67 0.28
N SER A 80 46.23 -22.61 0.95
CA SER A 80 45.86 -22.66 2.38
C SER A 80 44.69 -23.63 2.67
N PHE A 81 43.69 -23.69 1.79
CA PHE A 81 42.63 -24.71 1.88
C PHE A 81 43.15 -26.12 1.58
N ARG A 82 43.98 -26.28 0.52
CA ARG A 82 44.61 -27.56 0.17
C ARG A 82 45.62 -28.09 1.20
N THR A 83 46.00 -27.30 2.20
CA THR A 83 46.91 -27.73 3.27
C THR A 83 46.19 -27.92 4.60
N SER A 84 45.03 -27.29 4.80
CA SER A 84 44.27 -27.38 6.07
C SER A 84 43.32 -28.58 6.15
N ASP A 85 42.60 -28.93 5.07
CA ASP A 85 41.64 -30.05 5.09
C ASP A 85 42.15 -31.36 4.44
N THR A 86 43.23 -31.29 3.67
CA THR A 86 43.68 -32.45 2.86
C THR A 86 44.49 -33.47 3.66
N GLY A 87 44.94 -33.15 4.88
CA GLY A 87 45.70 -34.08 5.74
C GLY A 87 44.94 -35.32 6.21
N THR A 88 43.61 -35.24 6.33
CA THR A 88 42.73 -36.35 6.71
C THR A 88 42.16 -37.04 5.47
N PHE A 89 41.74 -36.28 4.46
CA PHE A 89 41.15 -36.83 3.25
C PHE A 89 42.17 -37.56 2.35
N ALA A 90 43.42 -37.07 2.26
CA ALA A 90 44.49 -37.75 1.53
C ALA A 90 44.98 -39.03 2.24
N LYS A 91 44.85 -39.13 3.57
CA LYS A 91 45.10 -40.37 4.29
C LYS A 91 44.03 -41.42 3.98
N LEU A 92 42.76 -41.01 3.90
CA LEU A 92 41.65 -41.89 3.53
C LEU A 92 41.77 -42.43 2.10
N THR A 93 42.14 -41.61 1.11
CA THR A 93 42.42 -42.12 -0.25
C THR A 93 43.70 -42.95 -0.31
N GLY A 94 44.74 -42.59 0.44
CA GLY A 94 45.95 -43.41 0.59
C GLY A 94 45.63 -44.83 1.06
N THR A 95 44.85 -44.97 2.14
CA THR A 95 44.46 -46.29 2.68
C THR A 95 43.60 -47.12 1.72
N ILE A 96 42.84 -46.49 0.82
CA ILE A 96 42.03 -47.20 -0.19
C ILE A 96 42.91 -47.73 -1.33
N GLU A 97 43.91 -46.95 -1.77
CA GLU A 97 44.84 -47.38 -2.83
C GLU A 97 45.82 -48.45 -2.31
N GLU A 98 46.17 -48.42 -1.03
CA GLU A 98 47.02 -49.42 -0.35
C GLU A 98 46.28 -50.77 -0.21
N LEU A 99 45.01 -50.78 0.22
CA LEU A 99 44.15 -51.97 0.24
C LEU A 99 43.93 -52.58 -1.15
N LYS A 100 43.86 -51.74 -2.19
CA LYS A 100 43.75 -52.16 -3.60
C LYS A 100 45.04 -52.80 -4.11
N HIS A 101 46.19 -52.46 -3.54
CA HIS A 101 47.49 -53.05 -3.88
C HIS A 101 47.74 -54.39 -3.16
N GLU A 102 47.18 -54.60 -1.95
CA GLU A 102 47.23 -55.91 -1.27
C GLU A 102 46.30 -56.96 -1.93
N LEU A 103 45.19 -56.54 -2.53
CA LEU A 103 44.28 -57.44 -3.26
C LEU A 103 44.76 -57.77 -4.69
N ALA A 104 45.83 -57.13 -5.17
CA ALA A 104 46.33 -57.25 -6.55
C ALA A 104 47.65 -58.04 -6.63
N SER A 105 47.60 -59.33 -6.31
CA SER A 105 48.62 -60.31 -6.69
C SER A 105 47.96 -61.68 -6.86
N PRO A 106 48.19 -62.38 -8.00
CA PRO A 106 49.51 -62.97 -8.21
C PRO A 106 50.07 -63.00 -9.65
N ALA A 107 51.37 -63.35 -9.72
CA ALA A 107 52.05 -64.15 -10.77
C ALA A 107 52.45 -63.54 -12.14
N THR A 108 53.78 -63.36 -12.29
CA THR A 108 54.65 -63.71 -13.47
C THR A 108 54.21 -63.39 -14.91
N GLN A 109 55.03 -62.78 -15.78
CA GLN A 109 56.35 -63.29 -16.23
C GLN A 109 57.16 -62.25 -17.06
N SER A 110 58.45 -62.52 -17.26
CA SER A 110 59.44 -61.74 -18.07
C SER A 110 59.11 -61.73 -19.59
N THR A 111 59.81 -61.04 -20.52
CA THR A 111 61.25 -61.24 -20.88
C THR A 111 61.78 -60.22 -21.92
N THR A 112 63.03 -59.75 -21.73
CA THR A 112 64.07 -59.30 -22.72
C THR A 112 63.93 -58.09 -23.67
N ALA A 113 65.07 -57.38 -23.82
CA ALA A 113 65.46 -56.32 -24.78
C ALA A 113 66.14 -56.93 -26.06
N PRO A 114 67.01 -56.27 -26.91
CA PRO A 114 67.63 -54.92 -26.88
C PRO A 114 67.84 -54.13 -28.23
N THR A 115 68.42 -52.92 -28.10
CA THR A 115 69.28 -52.02 -28.94
C THR A 115 69.78 -52.51 -30.35
N THR A 116 70.09 -51.71 -31.41
CA THR A 116 70.90 -50.44 -31.53
C THR A 116 70.91 -49.79 -32.95
N ALA A 117 71.24 -48.48 -33.06
CA ALA A 117 71.94 -47.77 -34.20
C ALA A 117 71.23 -47.61 -35.59
N ALA A 118 71.54 -46.63 -36.47
CA ALA A 118 72.27 -45.35 -36.41
C ALA A 118 71.88 -44.41 -37.60
N THR A 119 72.17 -43.11 -37.49
CA THR A 119 72.14 -42.06 -38.56
C THR A 119 73.48 -42.08 -39.38
N PRO A 120 73.70 -41.32 -40.48
CA PRO A 120 72.84 -40.35 -41.20
C PRO A 120 72.85 -40.50 -42.75
N VAL A 121 72.17 -39.59 -43.50
CA VAL A 121 72.67 -38.93 -44.75
C VAL A 121 71.65 -37.89 -45.29
N VAL A 122 72.14 -36.65 -45.46
CA VAL A 122 71.83 -35.56 -46.43
C VAL A 122 70.36 -35.21 -46.79
N ALA A 123 70.09 -33.90 -46.79
CA ALA A 123 68.81 -33.22 -47.04
C ALA A 123 68.41 -33.14 -48.55
N PRO A 124 67.21 -32.63 -48.89
CA PRO A 124 67.00 -31.18 -48.86
C PRO A 124 66.08 -30.70 -47.74
N VAL A 125 66.40 -29.52 -47.21
CA VAL A 125 65.53 -28.79 -46.29
C VAL A 125 64.41 -28.20 -47.13
N GLU A 126 63.23 -28.83 -47.10
CA GLU A 126 62.00 -28.14 -47.45
C GLU A 126 61.73 -27.14 -46.33
N GLU A 127 62.29 -25.94 -46.50
CA GLU A 127 62.12 -24.83 -45.58
C GLU A 127 60.66 -24.42 -45.65
N ALA A 128 59.85 -25.07 -44.79
CA ALA A 128 58.47 -24.71 -44.56
C ALA A 128 58.47 -23.30 -43.95
N VAL A 129 58.51 -22.31 -44.84
CA VAL A 129 58.31 -20.91 -44.52
C VAL A 129 56.99 -20.85 -43.78
N LYS A 130 57.09 -20.73 -42.46
CA LYS A 130 55.98 -20.25 -41.65
C LYS A 130 55.77 -18.83 -42.13
N VAL A 131 54.91 -18.71 -43.13
CA VAL A 131 54.26 -17.45 -43.49
C VAL A 131 53.51 -17.06 -42.23
N GLN A 132 54.20 -16.33 -41.37
CA GLN A 132 53.58 -15.39 -40.47
C GLN A 132 52.85 -14.47 -41.41
N VAL A 133 51.58 -14.81 -41.66
CA VAL A 133 50.59 -13.85 -42.11
C VAL A 133 50.69 -12.78 -41.05
N VAL A 134 51.39 -11.69 -41.39
CA VAL A 134 51.19 -10.42 -40.73
C VAL A 134 49.76 -10.08 -41.09
N SER A 135 48.83 -10.60 -40.28
CA SER A 135 47.51 -10.03 -40.18
C SER A 135 47.78 -8.57 -39.93
N GLU A 136 47.38 -7.71 -40.87
CA GLU A 136 47.25 -6.30 -40.57
C GLU A 136 46.46 -6.24 -39.27
N GLY A 137 47.13 -5.82 -38.19
CA GLY A 137 46.50 -5.80 -36.88
C GLY A 137 45.20 -5.03 -37.00
N PRO A 138 44.08 -5.50 -36.40
CA PRO A 138 42.76 -4.92 -36.61
C PRO A 138 42.85 -3.41 -36.69
N GLY A 139 42.46 -2.84 -37.84
CA GLY A 139 42.71 -1.41 -38.10
C GLY A 139 42.19 -0.57 -36.94
N ALA A 140 42.81 0.57 -36.62
CA ALA A 140 42.49 1.30 -35.38
C ALA A 140 40.98 1.57 -35.17
N GLY A 141 40.20 1.70 -36.25
CA GLY A 141 38.73 1.75 -36.20
C GLY A 141 38.04 0.47 -35.72
N GLN A 142 38.56 -0.72 -36.04
CA GLN A 142 38.01 -2.01 -35.63
C GLN A 142 38.19 -2.25 -34.12
N TYR A 143 39.36 -1.93 -33.55
CA TYR A 143 39.53 -1.88 -32.09
C TYR A 143 38.58 -0.88 -31.42
N ALA A 144 38.33 0.28 -32.04
CA ALA A 144 37.36 1.24 -31.53
C ALA A 144 35.92 0.70 -31.59
N PHE A 145 35.53 0.01 -32.67
CA PHE A 145 34.23 -0.63 -32.79
C PHE A 145 34.04 -1.78 -31.79
N ASP A 146 35.07 -2.60 -31.53
CA ASP A 146 34.99 -3.66 -30.52
C ASP A 146 34.89 -3.11 -29.08
N LEU A 147 35.52 -1.95 -28.81
CA LEU A 147 35.37 -1.25 -27.52
C LEU A 147 33.99 -0.59 -27.35
N LEU A 148 33.43 0.00 -28.42
CA LEU A 148 32.13 0.69 -28.37
C LEU A 148 30.93 -0.25 -28.56
N GLY A 149 31.13 -1.43 -29.15
CA GLY A 149 30.10 -2.42 -29.48
C GLY A 149 29.17 -2.78 -28.30
N PRO A 150 29.69 -3.09 -27.10
CA PRO A 150 28.87 -3.37 -25.92
C PRO A 150 28.08 -2.14 -25.40
N VAL A 151 28.55 -0.94 -25.70
CA VAL A 151 27.99 0.33 -25.18
C VAL A 151 26.92 0.90 -26.12
N MET A 152 27.02 0.64 -27.43
CA MET A 152 26.09 1.14 -28.45
C MET A 152 24.61 0.78 -28.19
N PRO A 153 24.23 -0.47 -27.85
CA PRO A 153 22.83 -0.80 -27.51
C PRO A 153 22.33 -0.03 -26.29
N ALA A 154 23.18 0.18 -25.28
CA ALA A 154 22.83 0.93 -24.08
C ALA A 154 22.64 2.43 -24.39
N LEU A 155 23.48 3.02 -25.24
CA LEU A 155 23.33 4.41 -25.71
C LEU A 155 22.07 4.59 -26.55
N ALA A 156 21.74 3.64 -27.43
CA ALA A 156 20.51 3.65 -28.21
C ALA A 156 19.27 3.61 -27.31
N ALA A 157 19.22 2.66 -26.35
CA ALA A 157 18.14 2.58 -25.37
C ALA A 157 18.04 3.85 -24.50
N LEU A 158 19.18 4.38 -24.04
CA LEU A 158 19.23 5.62 -23.26
C LEU A 158 18.71 6.81 -24.08
N SER A 159 19.08 6.94 -25.35
CA SER A 159 18.61 8.04 -26.22
C SER A 159 17.08 8.02 -26.42
N ILE A 160 16.50 6.82 -26.58
CA ILE A 160 15.04 6.64 -26.65
C ILE A 160 14.39 7.04 -25.32
N ILE A 161 14.95 6.61 -24.18
CA ILE A 161 14.46 7.00 -22.85
C ILE A 161 14.55 8.52 -22.65
N ILE A 162 15.66 9.16 -23.02
CA ILE A 162 15.84 10.62 -22.89
C ILE A 162 14.83 11.36 -23.77
N LEU A 163 14.66 10.96 -25.02
CA LEU A 163 13.69 11.54 -25.95
C LEU A 163 12.28 11.43 -25.36
N LEU A 164 11.91 10.24 -24.88
CA LEU A 164 10.58 9.96 -24.38
C LEU A 164 10.32 10.64 -23.04
N VAL A 165 11.27 10.65 -22.10
CA VAL A 165 11.22 11.47 -20.87
C VAL A 165 11.04 12.93 -21.22
N THR A 166 11.83 13.48 -22.15
CA THR A 166 11.75 14.90 -22.53
C THR A 166 10.37 15.25 -23.10
N PHE A 167 9.84 14.39 -23.98
CA PHE A 167 8.51 14.57 -24.56
C PHE A 167 7.40 14.46 -23.49
N LEU A 168 7.44 13.43 -22.64
CA LEU A 168 6.49 13.28 -21.54
C LEU A 168 6.54 14.47 -20.58
N LEU A 169 7.74 14.95 -20.21
CA LEU A 169 7.91 16.10 -19.30
C LEU A 169 7.34 17.39 -19.91
N LEU A 170 7.48 17.58 -21.22
CA LEU A 170 6.97 18.74 -21.95
C LEU A 170 5.44 18.73 -22.10
N TYR A 171 4.85 17.56 -22.38
CA TYR A 171 3.42 17.37 -22.64
C TYR A 171 2.66 16.68 -21.49
N THR A 172 3.20 16.70 -20.26
CA THR A 172 2.59 15.98 -19.11
C THR A 172 1.12 16.35 -18.91
N GLU A 173 0.79 17.64 -18.94
CA GLU A 173 -0.56 18.14 -18.66
C GLU A 173 -1.56 17.64 -19.74
N ASP A 174 -1.26 17.82 -21.03
CA ASP A 174 -2.07 17.31 -22.16
C ASP A 174 -2.25 15.78 -22.17
N LEU A 175 -1.22 15.03 -21.79
CA LEU A 175 -1.26 13.56 -21.78
C LEU A 175 -2.22 13.04 -20.70
N TRP A 176 -2.22 13.66 -19.52
CA TRP A 176 -3.16 13.29 -18.45
C TRP A 176 -4.60 13.60 -18.84
N GLU A 177 -4.88 14.78 -19.40
CA GLU A 177 -6.22 15.15 -19.87
C GLU A 177 -6.79 14.14 -20.88
N ARG A 178 -5.96 13.66 -21.82
CA ARG A 178 -6.33 12.63 -22.81
C ARG A 178 -6.61 11.27 -22.17
N ILE A 179 -5.78 10.84 -21.21
CA ILE A 179 -5.97 9.58 -20.48
C ILE A 179 -7.27 9.64 -19.65
N ILE A 180 -7.52 10.77 -18.98
CA ILE A 180 -8.73 11.04 -18.19
C ILE A 180 -9.99 10.96 -19.07
N TRP A 181 -9.94 11.57 -20.26
CA TRP A 181 -11.04 11.56 -21.22
C TRP A 181 -11.35 10.13 -21.71
N LEU A 182 -10.32 9.35 -22.04
CA LEU A 182 -10.44 7.94 -22.42
C LEU A 182 -10.98 7.04 -21.28
N ALA A 183 -10.72 7.40 -20.02
CA ALA A 183 -11.21 6.67 -18.85
C ALA A 183 -12.70 6.94 -18.51
N GLY A 184 -13.40 7.79 -19.28
CA GLY A 184 -14.85 8.00 -19.15
C GLY A 184 -15.28 8.81 -17.91
N ILE A 185 -14.35 9.52 -17.27
CA ILE A 185 -14.61 10.23 -16.00
C ILE A 185 -15.44 11.49 -16.27
N ARG A 186 -16.76 11.39 -16.08
CA ARG A 186 -17.75 12.44 -16.37
C ARG A 186 -17.79 13.59 -15.34
N GLN A 187 -16.87 13.62 -14.36
CA GLN A 187 -16.79 14.61 -13.29
C GLN A 187 -15.40 15.24 -13.24
N ILE A 188 -15.32 16.49 -13.70
CA ILE A 188 -14.07 17.23 -13.98
C ILE A 188 -13.34 17.66 -12.69
N SER A 189 -14.06 17.83 -11.58
CA SER A 189 -13.52 18.37 -10.32
C SER A 189 -12.74 17.36 -9.46
N LEU A 190 -12.95 16.05 -9.64
CA LEU A 190 -12.26 15.01 -8.84
C LEU A 190 -10.87 14.65 -9.38
N THR A 191 -10.59 14.98 -10.64
CA THR A 191 -9.44 14.41 -11.37
C THR A 191 -8.11 15.12 -11.13
N THR A 192 -8.14 16.38 -10.72
CA THR A 192 -6.92 17.13 -10.33
C THR A 192 -6.33 16.56 -9.03
N SER A 193 -7.19 16.21 -8.06
CA SER A 193 -6.78 15.59 -6.79
C SER A 193 -6.14 14.22 -7.01
N ALA A 194 -6.70 13.41 -7.93
CA ALA A 194 -6.21 12.08 -8.25
C ALA A 194 -4.77 12.11 -8.81
N THR A 195 -4.48 13.00 -9.76
CA THR A 195 -3.15 13.10 -10.40
C THR A 195 -2.09 13.65 -9.44
N ASP A 196 -2.43 14.58 -8.55
CA ASP A 196 -1.50 15.06 -7.53
C ASP A 196 -1.24 14.00 -6.43
N GLU A 197 -2.26 13.22 -6.05
CA GLU A 197 -2.09 12.07 -5.14
C GLU A 197 -1.18 10.99 -5.76
N VAL A 198 -1.39 10.62 -7.02
CA VAL A 198 -0.52 9.68 -7.76
C VAL A 198 0.93 10.20 -7.79
N SER A 199 1.14 11.43 -8.28
CA SER A 199 2.48 11.99 -8.44
C SER A 199 3.20 12.16 -7.09
N THR A 200 2.49 12.53 -6.02
CA THR A 200 3.09 12.70 -4.69
C THR A 200 3.38 11.38 -3.99
N ARG A 201 2.55 10.33 -4.15
CA ARG A 201 2.83 8.98 -3.64
C ARG A 201 4.05 8.36 -4.36
N ILE A 202 4.10 8.41 -5.69
CA ILE A 202 5.25 7.90 -6.48
C ILE A 202 6.54 8.67 -6.12
N ALA A 203 6.49 10.01 -6.16
CA ALA A 203 7.66 10.83 -5.85
C ALA A 203 8.06 10.75 -4.36
N ARG A 204 7.17 10.33 -3.45
CA ARG A 204 7.54 9.97 -2.06
C ARG A 204 8.32 8.67 -2.08
N TYR A 205 7.73 7.58 -2.58
CA TYR A 205 8.38 6.27 -2.64
C TYR A 205 9.77 6.32 -3.29
N LEU A 206 9.90 6.90 -4.49
CA LEU A 206 11.18 6.97 -5.19
C LEU A 206 12.23 7.84 -4.47
N ARG A 207 11.82 8.89 -3.74
CA ARG A 207 12.74 9.67 -2.90
C ARG A 207 13.18 8.87 -1.68
N MET A 208 12.28 8.14 -1.01
CA MET A 208 12.65 7.24 0.08
C MET A 208 13.65 6.19 -0.42
N GLN A 209 13.37 5.50 -1.53
CA GLN A 209 14.26 4.51 -2.12
C GLN A 209 15.64 5.10 -2.47
N PHE A 210 15.68 6.30 -3.07
CA PHE A 210 16.93 7.00 -3.35
C PHE A 210 17.72 7.30 -2.07
N VAL A 211 17.06 7.81 -1.01
CA VAL A 211 17.71 8.12 0.28
C VAL A 211 18.21 6.85 0.98
N VAL A 212 17.41 5.79 1.05
CA VAL A 212 17.81 4.48 1.62
C VAL A 212 19.04 3.95 0.89
N ASN A 213 18.97 3.86 -0.44
CA ASN A 213 20.07 3.36 -1.26
C ASN A 213 21.32 4.24 -1.14
N LEU A 214 21.17 5.57 -1.02
CA LEU A 214 22.29 6.50 -0.92
C LEU A 214 23.01 6.35 0.42
N VAL A 215 22.26 6.27 1.52
CA VAL A 215 22.85 6.02 2.85
C VAL A 215 23.54 4.65 2.87
N TYR A 216 22.92 3.61 2.29
CA TYR A 216 23.53 2.29 2.13
C TYR A 216 24.85 2.35 1.33
N GLY A 217 24.86 3.03 0.18
CA GLY A 217 26.06 3.19 -0.65
C GLY A 217 27.19 3.95 0.05
N ILE A 218 26.85 4.98 0.84
CA ILE A 218 27.81 5.71 1.68
C ILE A 218 28.35 4.81 2.80
N MET A 219 27.50 4.04 3.48
CA MET A 219 27.92 3.07 4.51
C MET A 219 28.86 2.01 3.94
N VAL A 220 28.56 1.48 2.75
CA VAL A 220 29.43 0.51 2.04
C VAL A 220 30.76 1.15 1.63
N TRP A 221 30.74 2.37 1.07
CA TRP A 221 31.96 3.10 0.70
C TRP A 221 32.88 3.32 1.92
N LEU A 222 32.35 3.92 2.98
CA LEU A 222 33.09 4.21 4.21
C LEU A 222 33.58 2.93 4.90
N GLY A 223 32.73 1.90 4.98
CA GLY A 223 33.09 0.61 5.55
C GLY A 223 34.24 -0.07 4.79
N LEU A 224 34.13 -0.19 3.46
CA LEU A 224 35.20 -0.75 2.63
C LEU A 224 36.48 0.09 2.68
N MET A 225 36.37 1.42 2.81
CA MET A 225 37.51 2.32 3.01
C MET A 225 38.22 2.06 4.35
N LEU A 226 37.47 1.82 5.44
CA LEU A 226 38.05 1.47 6.76
C LEU A 226 38.78 0.11 6.74
N PHE A 227 38.31 -0.86 5.97
CA PHE A 227 39.03 -2.13 5.74
C PHE A 227 40.17 -2.03 4.71
N GLY A 228 40.37 -0.86 4.10
CA GLY A 228 41.41 -0.60 3.09
C GLY A 228 41.16 -1.24 1.72
N VAL A 229 39.93 -1.70 1.43
CA VAL A 229 39.60 -2.39 0.18
C VAL A 229 39.74 -1.42 -1.01
N PRO A 230 40.47 -1.78 -2.08
CA PRO A 230 40.67 -0.90 -3.22
C PRO A 230 39.36 -0.65 -3.98
N ASN A 231 39.25 0.55 -4.58
CA ASN A 231 38.05 1.00 -5.30
C ASN A 231 36.76 0.98 -4.42
N SER A 232 36.89 1.27 -3.13
CA SER A 232 35.76 1.29 -2.18
C SER A 232 34.60 2.20 -2.63
N LEU A 233 34.90 3.33 -3.30
CA LEU A 233 33.89 4.24 -3.83
C LEU A 233 33.09 3.61 -4.98
N LEU A 234 33.75 2.87 -5.89
CA LEU A 234 33.05 2.11 -6.93
C LEU A 234 32.10 1.08 -6.33
N TRP A 235 32.50 0.39 -5.26
CA TRP A 235 31.63 -0.57 -4.58
C TRP A 235 30.47 0.10 -3.82
N GLY A 236 30.68 1.28 -3.23
CA GLY A 236 29.59 2.08 -2.66
C GLY A 236 28.59 2.57 -3.71
N VAL A 237 29.08 3.07 -4.85
CA VAL A 237 28.23 3.49 -5.99
C VAL A 237 27.50 2.30 -6.62
N LEU A 238 28.17 1.17 -6.83
CA LEU A 238 27.53 -0.06 -7.29
C LEU A 238 26.52 -0.58 -6.27
N GLY A 239 26.79 -0.50 -4.96
CA GLY A 239 25.82 -0.85 -3.92
C GLY A 239 24.55 0.01 -3.97
N PHE A 240 24.71 1.34 -4.11
CA PHE A 240 23.62 2.29 -4.34
C PHE A 240 22.78 1.92 -5.58
N LEU A 241 23.44 1.63 -6.72
CA LEU A 241 22.76 1.30 -7.98
C LEU A 241 22.10 -0.08 -7.95
N LEU A 242 22.78 -1.10 -7.42
CA LEU A 242 22.29 -2.48 -7.37
C LEU A 242 21.10 -2.62 -6.42
N ARG A 243 21.06 -1.88 -5.29
CA ARG A 243 19.94 -1.92 -4.34
C ARG A 243 18.60 -1.42 -4.91
N PHE A 244 18.56 -0.85 -6.12
CA PHE A 244 17.29 -0.65 -6.86
C PHE A 244 16.64 -1.97 -7.31
N ALA A 245 17.35 -3.11 -7.31
CA ALA A 245 16.81 -4.44 -7.56
C ALA A 245 16.54 -5.18 -6.23
N PRO A 246 15.27 -5.34 -5.80
CA PRO A 246 14.90 -6.16 -4.65
C PRO A 246 15.57 -7.55 -4.63
N TYR A 247 15.98 -8.00 -3.44
CA TYR A 247 16.61 -9.29 -3.11
C TYR A 247 17.98 -9.58 -3.76
N ILE A 248 18.10 -9.40 -5.07
CA ILE A 248 19.31 -9.67 -5.86
C ILE A 248 20.35 -8.55 -5.65
N GLY A 249 19.91 -7.30 -5.58
CA GLY A 249 20.75 -6.11 -5.49
C GLY A 249 21.73 -6.13 -4.32
N PRO A 250 21.24 -6.22 -3.06
CA PRO A 250 22.11 -6.29 -1.88
C PRO A 250 23.07 -7.49 -1.91
N SER A 251 22.57 -8.65 -2.34
CA SER A 251 23.36 -9.89 -2.46
C SER A 251 24.54 -9.71 -3.41
N LEU A 252 24.30 -9.16 -4.60
CA LEU A 252 25.34 -8.93 -5.61
C LEU A 252 26.31 -7.80 -5.17
N ALA A 253 25.78 -6.77 -4.51
CA ALA A 253 26.55 -5.67 -3.93
C ALA A 253 27.50 -6.12 -2.81
N ALA A 254 27.17 -7.18 -2.07
CA ALA A 254 28.03 -7.75 -1.04
C ALA A 254 29.02 -8.79 -1.59
N ILE A 255 28.58 -9.71 -2.46
CA ILE A 255 29.41 -10.81 -2.98
C ILE A 255 30.66 -10.29 -3.71
N LEU A 256 30.52 -9.31 -4.60
CA LEU A 256 31.63 -8.84 -5.42
C LEU A 256 32.76 -8.17 -4.60
N PRO A 257 32.49 -7.24 -3.66
CA PRO A 257 33.52 -6.74 -2.73
C PRO A 257 34.11 -7.79 -1.81
N ILE A 258 33.33 -8.77 -1.34
CA ILE A 258 33.85 -9.86 -0.47
C ILE A 258 34.84 -10.73 -1.27
N LEU A 259 34.51 -11.09 -2.51
CA LEU A 259 35.41 -11.81 -3.41
C LEU A 259 36.66 -11.00 -3.74
N LEU A 260 36.52 -9.69 -4.00
CA LEU A 260 37.67 -8.80 -4.20
C LEU A 260 38.55 -8.75 -2.94
N THR A 261 37.97 -8.58 -1.76
CA THR A 261 38.70 -8.59 -0.48
C THR A 261 39.44 -9.91 -0.28
N ALA A 262 38.83 -11.03 -0.68
CA ALA A 262 39.47 -12.33 -0.64
C ALA A 262 40.67 -12.46 -1.62
N ALA A 263 40.61 -11.81 -2.78
CA ALA A 263 41.67 -11.78 -3.78
C ALA A 263 42.79 -10.76 -3.50
N VAL A 264 42.47 -9.62 -2.89
CA VAL A 264 43.43 -8.53 -2.61
C VAL A 264 44.27 -8.82 -1.36
N PHE A 265 43.68 -9.45 -0.32
CA PHE A 265 44.35 -9.58 0.98
C PHE A 265 44.67 -11.02 1.38
N PRO A 266 45.88 -11.27 1.92
CA PRO A 266 46.22 -12.56 2.53
C PRO A 266 45.38 -12.78 3.82
N GLY A 267 45.07 -14.05 4.10
CA GLY A 267 44.31 -14.45 5.29
C GLY A 267 42.79 -14.21 5.24
N TRP A 268 42.08 -14.76 6.23
CA TRP A 268 40.60 -14.77 6.27
C TRP A 268 39.98 -13.65 7.10
N SER A 269 40.73 -13.04 8.02
CA SER A 269 40.21 -12.05 8.98
C SER A 269 39.56 -10.84 8.30
N ARG A 270 40.20 -10.25 7.28
CA ARG A 270 39.61 -9.12 6.53
C ARG A 270 38.40 -9.52 5.69
N VAL A 271 38.39 -10.75 5.15
CA VAL A 271 37.25 -11.26 4.37
C VAL A 271 36.02 -11.45 5.27
N LEU A 272 36.22 -12.06 6.44
CA LEU A 272 35.18 -12.21 7.46
C LEU A 272 34.73 -10.84 7.99
N GLY A 273 35.67 -9.92 8.25
CA GLY A 273 35.34 -8.55 8.66
C GLY A 273 34.46 -7.81 7.67
N VAL A 274 34.79 -7.84 6.37
CA VAL A 274 33.96 -7.23 5.31
C VAL A 274 32.62 -7.96 5.15
N ALA A 275 32.58 -9.29 5.24
CA ALA A 275 31.32 -10.04 5.21
C ALA A 275 30.40 -9.69 6.41
N THR A 276 30.95 -9.61 7.62
CA THR A 276 30.22 -9.18 8.83
C THR A 276 29.76 -7.73 8.70
N MET A 277 30.59 -6.84 8.14
CA MET A 277 30.22 -5.45 7.86
C MET A 277 29.01 -5.37 6.92
N PHE A 278 29.00 -6.11 5.81
CA PHE A 278 27.82 -6.18 4.93
C PHE A 278 26.60 -6.71 5.66
N ALA A 279 26.74 -7.78 6.46
CA ALA A 279 25.63 -8.33 7.24
C ALA A 279 25.07 -7.31 8.27
N VAL A 280 25.93 -6.54 8.93
CA VAL A 280 25.53 -5.49 9.89
C VAL A 280 24.87 -4.31 9.18
N ILE A 281 25.39 -3.85 8.05
CA ILE A 281 24.77 -2.78 7.24
C ILE A 281 23.39 -3.23 6.75
N GLU A 282 23.27 -4.45 6.24
CA GLU A 282 22.01 -5.02 5.74
C GLU A 282 20.98 -5.17 6.86
N LEU A 283 21.37 -5.75 8.01
CA LEU A 283 20.49 -5.90 9.17
C LEU A 283 20.04 -4.53 9.71
N THR A 284 20.95 -3.56 9.82
CA THR A 284 20.62 -2.20 10.28
C THR A 284 19.71 -1.49 9.28
N THR A 285 19.92 -1.70 7.97
CA THR A 285 19.08 -1.08 6.95
C THR A 285 17.66 -1.64 7.02
N ASN A 286 17.52 -2.96 7.07
CA ASN A 286 16.23 -3.64 7.01
C ASN A 286 15.45 -3.57 8.34
N MET A 287 16.13 -3.47 9.50
CA MET A 287 15.47 -3.37 10.82
C MET A 287 15.26 -1.92 11.31
N VAL A 288 16.01 -0.93 10.81
CA VAL A 288 15.96 0.45 11.31
C VAL A 288 15.60 1.45 10.21
N LEU A 289 16.40 1.54 9.14
CA LEU A 289 16.17 2.53 8.08
C LEU A 289 14.84 2.31 7.36
N GLU A 290 14.58 1.07 6.94
CA GLU A 290 13.39 0.75 6.16
C GLU A 290 12.09 0.96 6.96
N PRO A 291 11.93 0.48 8.20
CA PRO A 291 10.74 0.81 9.00
C PRO A 291 10.56 2.32 9.22
N ILE A 292 11.61 3.06 9.59
CA ILE A 292 11.51 4.51 9.85
C ILE A 292 11.10 5.29 8.59
N LEU A 293 11.62 4.91 7.42
CA LEU A 293 11.38 5.62 6.16
C LEU A 293 10.11 5.15 5.43
N TYR A 294 9.68 3.89 5.64
CA TYR A 294 8.52 3.32 4.96
C TYR A 294 7.24 3.23 5.79
N ALA A 295 7.27 3.45 7.12
CA ALA A 295 6.17 3.28 8.08
C ALA A 295 4.75 3.64 7.59
N ASN A 296 4.61 4.70 6.77
CA ASN A 296 3.32 5.24 6.32
C ASN A 296 3.19 5.37 4.78
N SER A 297 4.08 4.75 3.97
CA SER A 297 4.40 5.34 2.64
C SER A 297 3.91 4.64 1.38
N THR A 298 3.64 3.34 1.37
CA THR A 298 3.27 2.60 0.14
C THR A 298 1.77 2.32 0.00
N GLY A 299 1.09 1.95 1.09
CA GLY A 299 -0.33 1.54 1.02
C GLY A 299 -0.56 0.32 0.14
N ILE A 300 0.47 -0.53 -0.04
CA ILE A 300 0.40 -1.81 -0.74
C ILE A 300 0.54 -2.93 0.29
N SER A 301 -0.30 -3.96 0.16
CA SER A 301 -0.20 -5.23 0.89
C SER A 301 1.16 -5.91 0.65
N THR A 302 1.78 -6.47 1.69
CA THR A 302 3.03 -7.25 1.58
C THR A 302 2.89 -8.41 0.58
N LEU A 303 1.73 -9.07 0.54
CA LEU A 303 1.40 -10.09 -0.45
C LEU A 303 1.36 -9.49 -1.87
N GLY A 304 0.79 -8.29 -2.01
CA GLY A 304 0.76 -7.56 -3.28
C GLY A 304 2.16 -7.20 -3.81
N VAL A 305 3.10 -6.87 -2.93
CA VAL A 305 4.52 -6.64 -3.32
C VAL A 305 5.16 -7.91 -3.87
N VAL A 306 4.96 -9.06 -3.22
CA VAL A 306 5.50 -10.36 -3.67
C VAL A 306 4.88 -10.78 -5.01
N VAL A 307 3.55 -10.74 -5.11
CA VAL A 307 2.82 -11.08 -6.35
C VAL A 307 3.23 -10.15 -7.49
N ALA A 308 3.34 -8.84 -7.24
CA ALA A 308 3.86 -7.88 -8.21
C ALA A 308 5.28 -8.25 -8.67
N ALA A 309 6.19 -8.53 -7.74
CA ALA A 309 7.57 -8.89 -8.09
C ALA A 309 7.61 -10.11 -9.02
N VAL A 310 6.82 -11.16 -8.77
CA VAL A 310 6.72 -12.34 -9.64
C VAL A 310 6.15 -11.97 -11.02
N ILE A 311 5.02 -11.26 -11.07
CA ILE A 311 4.37 -10.87 -12.33
C ILE A 311 5.30 -10.02 -13.20
N TRP A 312 5.85 -8.93 -12.65
CA TRP A 312 6.72 -8.02 -13.42
C TRP A 312 8.03 -8.71 -13.84
N SER A 313 8.58 -9.62 -13.02
CA SER A 313 9.72 -10.47 -13.41
C SER A 313 9.43 -11.33 -14.63
N TRP A 314 8.23 -11.91 -14.73
CA TRP A 314 7.83 -12.70 -15.89
C TRP A 314 7.66 -11.85 -17.15
N ILE A 315 7.09 -10.64 -17.04
CA ILE A 315 6.84 -9.77 -18.19
C ILE A 315 8.15 -9.15 -18.72
N TRP A 316 9.04 -8.66 -17.84
CA TRP A 316 10.22 -7.87 -18.22
C TRP A 316 11.57 -8.40 -17.72
N GLY A 317 11.63 -9.62 -17.18
CA GLY A 317 12.85 -10.21 -16.63
C GLY A 317 13.39 -9.43 -15.43
N PRO A 318 14.73 -9.36 -15.23
CA PRO A 318 15.34 -8.68 -14.07
C PRO A 318 14.95 -7.20 -13.93
N ILE A 319 14.71 -6.50 -15.04
CA ILE A 319 14.25 -5.10 -15.05
C ILE A 319 12.84 -4.98 -14.45
N GLY A 320 12.01 -6.01 -14.60
CA GLY A 320 10.70 -6.10 -13.94
C GLY A 320 10.78 -6.10 -12.42
N ILE A 321 11.81 -6.72 -11.82
CA ILE A 321 12.01 -6.73 -10.36
C ILE A 321 12.22 -5.30 -9.82
N VAL A 322 13.05 -4.51 -10.51
CA VAL A 322 13.33 -3.10 -10.17
C VAL A 322 12.07 -2.24 -10.27
N LEU A 323 11.24 -2.49 -11.28
CA LEU A 323 10.05 -1.68 -11.59
C LEU A 323 8.77 -2.18 -10.90
N ALA A 324 8.80 -3.35 -10.25
CA ALA A 324 7.62 -4.02 -9.74
C ALA A 324 6.83 -3.17 -8.73
N VAL A 325 7.50 -2.72 -7.67
CA VAL A 325 6.88 -1.92 -6.61
C VAL A 325 6.34 -0.59 -7.14
N PRO A 326 7.13 0.28 -7.82
CA PRO A 326 6.61 1.57 -8.24
C PRO A 326 5.47 1.48 -9.25
N ILE A 327 5.47 0.49 -10.16
CA ILE A 327 4.38 0.34 -11.13
C ILE A 327 3.12 -0.21 -10.45
N THR A 328 3.25 -1.11 -9.47
CA THR A 328 2.11 -1.54 -8.66
C THR A 328 1.56 -0.38 -7.81
N VAL A 329 2.39 0.54 -7.30
CA VAL A 329 1.91 1.81 -6.68
C VAL A 329 1.07 2.60 -7.69
N CYS A 330 1.59 2.82 -8.91
CA CYS A 330 0.83 3.52 -9.95
C CYS A 330 -0.54 2.84 -10.19
N LEU A 331 -0.54 1.52 -10.36
CA LEU A 331 -1.73 0.74 -10.68
C LEU A 331 -2.78 0.76 -9.55
N VAL A 332 -2.34 0.66 -8.29
CA VAL A 332 -3.19 0.74 -7.09
C VAL A 332 -3.83 2.13 -6.95
N VAL A 333 -3.07 3.21 -7.13
CA VAL A 333 -3.58 4.57 -6.95
C VAL A 333 -4.46 5.01 -8.14
N ILE A 334 -4.19 4.50 -9.36
CA ILE A 334 -5.11 4.65 -10.49
C ILE A 334 -6.41 3.86 -10.22
N GLY A 335 -6.32 2.64 -9.68
CA GLY A 335 -7.48 1.81 -9.34
C GLY A 335 -8.43 2.46 -8.33
N LYS A 336 -7.92 3.28 -7.39
CA LYS A 336 -8.74 4.09 -6.48
C LYS A 336 -9.69 5.07 -7.21
N HIS A 337 -9.32 5.53 -8.42
CA HIS A 337 -10.01 6.59 -9.15
C HIS A 337 -10.70 6.11 -10.44
N VAL A 338 -10.29 4.98 -11.00
CA VAL A 338 -10.85 4.41 -12.24
C VAL A 338 -11.57 3.09 -11.92
N PRO A 339 -12.92 3.03 -11.99
CA PRO A 339 -13.70 1.85 -11.60
C PRO A 339 -13.26 0.55 -12.28
N MET A 340 -12.87 0.60 -13.55
CA MET A 340 -12.38 -0.56 -14.31
C MET A 340 -11.07 -1.14 -13.77
N LEU A 341 -10.25 -0.34 -13.08
CA LEU A 341 -8.98 -0.74 -12.46
C LEU A 341 -9.10 -0.92 -10.94
N ALA A 342 -10.31 -0.75 -10.36
CA ALA A 342 -10.54 -0.85 -8.92
C ALA A 342 -10.10 -2.20 -8.35
N ILE A 343 -10.15 -3.28 -9.14
CA ILE A 343 -9.67 -4.61 -8.71
C ILE A 343 -8.21 -4.60 -8.23
N PHE A 344 -7.35 -3.76 -8.81
CA PHE A 344 -5.94 -3.64 -8.39
C PHE A 344 -5.81 -2.89 -7.05
N HIS A 345 -6.66 -1.90 -6.80
CA HIS A 345 -6.72 -1.23 -5.50
C HIS A 345 -7.21 -2.19 -4.41
N HIS A 346 -8.20 -3.03 -4.69
CA HIS A 346 -8.72 -4.01 -3.72
C HIS A 346 -7.78 -5.20 -3.49
N LEU A 347 -7.12 -5.72 -4.53
CA LEU A 347 -6.19 -6.86 -4.41
C LEU A 347 -4.84 -6.49 -3.80
N PHE A 348 -4.32 -5.31 -4.11
CA PHE A 348 -2.96 -4.92 -3.74
C PHE A 348 -2.89 -3.77 -2.74
N GLY A 349 -3.98 -3.01 -2.52
CA GLY A 349 -4.01 -1.95 -1.51
C GLY A 349 -4.07 -2.48 -0.08
N THR A 350 -3.51 -1.72 0.87
CA THR A 350 -3.62 -2.02 2.31
C THR A 350 -4.98 -1.60 2.91
N GLU A 351 -5.74 -0.76 2.21
CA GLU A 351 -6.99 -0.13 2.67
C GLU A 351 -8.26 -0.91 2.25
N SER A 352 -8.19 -2.22 1.99
CA SER A 352 -9.39 -3.05 1.80
C SER A 352 -10.14 -3.32 3.11
N ARG A 353 -10.31 -2.30 3.96
CA ARG A 353 -11.32 -2.33 5.02
C ARG A 353 -12.67 -2.30 4.33
N VAL A 354 -13.32 -3.46 4.26
CA VAL A 354 -14.76 -3.54 4.07
C VAL A 354 -15.41 -2.48 4.96
N PRO A 355 -16.32 -1.62 4.42
CA PRO A 355 -16.91 -0.51 5.19
C PRO A 355 -17.40 -0.98 6.55
N GLU A 356 -17.27 -0.16 7.60
CA GLU A 356 -17.61 -0.57 8.98
C GLU A 356 -19.06 -1.07 9.09
N VAL A 357 -19.99 -0.40 8.38
CA VAL A 357 -21.37 -0.84 8.17
C VAL A 357 -21.45 -2.27 7.62
N ALA A 358 -20.69 -2.58 6.56
CA ALA A 358 -20.69 -3.91 5.95
C ALA A 358 -19.99 -4.98 6.81
N ARG A 359 -18.97 -4.61 7.61
CA ARG A 359 -18.35 -5.52 8.60
C ARG A 359 -19.31 -5.87 9.73
N LEU A 360 -19.98 -4.87 10.31
CA LEU A 360 -20.96 -5.10 11.38
C LEU A 360 -22.17 -5.88 10.84
N TYR A 361 -22.71 -5.51 9.68
CA TYR A 361 -23.74 -6.28 8.99
C TYR A 361 -23.32 -7.74 8.76
N GLN A 362 -22.10 -7.99 8.28
CA GLN A 362 -21.62 -9.36 8.04
C GLN A 362 -21.52 -10.16 9.34
N ARG A 363 -21.00 -9.58 10.43
CA ARG A 363 -20.93 -10.24 11.74
C ARG A 363 -22.33 -10.61 12.25
N LEU A 364 -23.29 -9.69 12.17
CA LEU A 364 -24.70 -9.93 12.53
C LEU A 364 -25.40 -10.97 11.65
N MET A 365 -25.02 -11.13 10.38
CA MET A 365 -25.55 -12.15 9.48
C MET A 365 -24.94 -13.55 9.67
N VAL A 366 -23.83 -13.65 10.38
CA VAL A 366 -23.14 -14.92 10.70
C VAL A 366 -23.35 -15.31 12.18
N ASP A 367 -24.22 -14.59 12.91
CA ASP A 367 -24.44 -14.74 14.36
C ASP A 367 -23.13 -14.58 15.19
N ASP A 368 -22.19 -13.74 14.73
CA ASP A 368 -20.95 -13.38 15.44
C ASP A 368 -21.20 -12.24 16.42
N ASP A 369 -21.96 -12.53 17.48
CA ASP A 369 -22.37 -11.55 18.51
C ASP A 369 -21.16 -10.89 19.19
N LEU A 370 -20.16 -11.68 19.60
CA LEU A 370 -18.94 -11.20 20.25
C LEU A 370 -18.16 -10.25 19.33
N GLY A 371 -18.08 -10.56 18.03
CA GLY A 371 -17.46 -9.66 17.07
C GLY A 371 -18.31 -8.41 16.80
N ALA A 372 -19.63 -8.48 16.84
CA ALA A 372 -20.48 -7.30 16.71
C ALA A 372 -20.28 -6.35 17.90
N GLU A 373 -20.23 -6.90 19.11
CA GLU A 373 -19.92 -6.19 20.37
C GLU A 373 -18.54 -5.56 20.35
N GLU A 374 -17.50 -6.28 19.90
CA GLU A 374 -16.14 -5.78 19.74
C GLU A 374 -16.07 -4.53 18.85
N LEU A 375 -16.70 -4.55 17.66
CA LEU A 375 -16.70 -3.41 16.73
C LEU A 375 -17.45 -2.19 17.28
N ILE A 376 -18.55 -2.42 18.00
CA ILE A 376 -19.35 -1.36 18.59
C ILE A 376 -18.59 -0.72 19.76
N THR A 377 -17.94 -1.54 20.59
CA THR A 377 -17.14 -1.09 21.73
C THR A 377 -15.89 -0.32 21.29
N GLU A 378 -15.13 -0.85 20.31
CA GLU A 378 -13.97 -0.16 19.70
C GLU A 378 -14.36 1.23 19.18
N ARG A 379 -15.54 1.36 18.55
CA ARG A 379 -16.01 2.64 18.03
C ARG A 379 -16.43 3.62 19.15
N LEU A 380 -17.03 3.13 20.24
CA LEU A 380 -17.41 3.93 21.40
C LEU A 380 -16.21 4.55 22.14
N GLU A 381 -15.00 3.99 22.02
CA GLU A 381 -13.78 4.63 22.57
C GLU A 381 -13.45 5.98 21.89
N THR A 382 -13.93 6.18 20.66
CA THR A 382 -13.51 7.30 19.80
C THR A 382 -14.65 8.26 19.42
N VAL A 383 -15.90 7.84 19.56
CA VAL A 383 -17.09 8.54 19.02
C VAL A 383 -18.25 8.49 20.02
N THR A 384 -19.05 9.55 20.09
CA THR A 384 -20.22 9.59 20.99
C THR A 384 -21.31 8.59 20.57
N PRO A 385 -22.13 8.09 21.50
CA PRO A 385 -23.25 7.19 21.19
C PRO A 385 -24.21 7.74 20.10
N THR A 386 -24.44 9.05 20.09
CA THR A 386 -25.26 9.72 19.06
C THR A 386 -24.68 9.58 17.64
N VAL A 387 -23.37 9.80 17.49
CA VAL A 387 -22.68 9.69 16.20
C VAL A 387 -22.47 8.23 15.81
N LEU A 388 -22.26 7.31 16.76
CA LEU A 388 -22.27 5.86 16.52
C LEU A 388 -23.60 5.40 15.90
N CYS A 389 -24.73 5.85 16.46
CA CYS A 389 -26.04 5.51 15.92
C CYS A 389 -26.21 6.00 14.48
N ASP A 390 -25.83 7.25 14.20
CA ASP A 390 -25.99 7.86 12.87
C ASP A 390 -25.01 7.31 11.81
N GLU A 391 -23.74 7.07 12.15
CA GLU A 391 -22.71 6.63 11.19
C GLU A 391 -22.65 5.12 10.96
N LEU A 392 -23.04 4.30 11.95
CA LEU A 392 -22.84 2.84 11.91
C LEU A 392 -24.14 2.05 12.06
N LEU A 393 -24.87 2.24 13.16
CA LEU A 393 -25.97 1.35 13.53
C LEU A 393 -27.22 1.56 12.66
N LEU A 394 -27.60 2.82 12.38
CA LEU A 394 -28.72 3.12 11.49
C LEU A 394 -28.50 2.66 10.05
N PRO A 395 -27.31 2.86 9.42
CA PRO A 395 -26.99 2.25 8.14
C PRO A 395 -27.15 0.72 8.14
N VAL A 396 -26.69 0.01 9.18
CA VAL A 396 -26.84 -1.47 9.27
C VAL A 396 -28.31 -1.88 9.35
N LEU A 397 -29.12 -1.23 10.20
CA LEU A 397 -30.56 -1.50 10.27
C LEU A 397 -31.27 -1.23 8.93
N ARG A 398 -30.81 -0.22 8.16
CA ARG A 398 -31.34 0.07 6.82
C ARG A 398 -31.02 -1.03 5.81
N GLU A 399 -29.78 -1.53 5.76
CA GLU A 399 -29.43 -2.65 4.87
C GLU A 399 -30.24 -3.90 5.23
N LEU A 400 -30.35 -4.25 6.52
CA LEU A 400 -31.21 -5.34 6.99
C LEU A 400 -32.67 -5.19 6.55
N LYS A 401 -33.25 -3.97 6.62
CA LYS A 401 -34.62 -3.72 6.17
C LYS A 401 -34.76 -3.75 4.65
N HIS A 402 -33.74 -3.32 3.91
CA HIS A 402 -33.71 -3.38 2.46
C HIS A 402 -33.70 -4.82 1.96
N ASP A 403 -32.81 -5.66 2.53
CA ASP A 403 -32.65 -7.05 2.12
C ASP A 403 -33.87 -7.91 2.50
N LEU A 404 -34.49 -7.61 3.66
CA LEU A 404 -35.77 -8.20 4.05
C LEU A 404 -36.88 -7.84 3.07
N ALA A 405 -36.96 -6.56 2.64
CA ALA A 405 -37.95 -6.10 1.68
C ALA A 405 -37.70 -6.65 0.26
N ALA A 406 -36.44 -6.95 -0.08
CA ALA A 406 -36.04 -7.62 -1.33
C ALA A 406 -36.25 -9.15 -1.28
N GLY A 407 -36.55 -9.72 -0.11
CA GLY A 407 -36.70 -11.17 0.08
C GLY A 407 -35.38 -11.95 0.05
N MET A 408 -34.24 -11.28 0.29
CA MET A 408 -32.90 -11.90 0.28
C MET A 408 -32.53 -12.55 1.62
N ILE A 409 -33.18 -12.14 2.71
CA ILE A 409 -32.98 -12.68 4.06
C ILE A 409 -34.33 -13.00 4.73
N GLU A 410 -34.34 -14.03 5.58
CA GLU A 410 -35.56 -14.44 6.28
C GLU A 410 -35.87 -13.54 7.49
N PRO A 411 -37.15 -13.34 7.86
CA PRO A 411 -37.52 -12.55 9.05
C PRO A 411 -36.88 -13.04 10.36
N ALA A 412 -36.62 -14.34 10.48
CA ALA A 412 -35.98 -14.93 11.66
C ALA A 412 -34.49 -14.56 11.81
N HIS A 413 -33.79 -14.28 10.70
CA HIS A 413 -32.40 -13.80 10.72
C HIS A 413 -32.35 -12.32 11.13
N VAL A 414 -33.24 -11.48 10.60
CA VAL A 414 -33.35 -10.07 11.00
C VAL A 414 -33.65 -9.93 12.49
N ARG A 415 -34.57 -10.74 13.03
CA ARG A 415 -34.90 -10.74 14.46
C ARG A 415 -33.69 -11.05 15.35
N ARG A 416 -32.84 -12.02 14.95
CA ARG A 416 -31.61 -12.35 15.67
C ARG A 416 -30.58 -11.23 15.61
N ALA A 417 -30.33 -10.68 14.42
CA ALA A 417 -29.44 -9.54 14.23
C ALA A 417 -29.88 -8.30 15.04
N VAL A 418 -31.18 -8.00 15.08
CA VAL A 418 -31.74 -6.93 15.93
C VAL A 418 -31.53 -7.21 17.41
N ASN A 419 -31.84 -8.42 17.89
CA ASN A 419 -31.67 -8.79 19.29
C ASN A 419 -30.19 -8.70 19.73
N SER A 420 -29.26 -9.13 18.88
CA SER A 420 -27.81 -9.02 19.10
C SER A 420 -27.38 -7.56 19.28
N LEU A 421 -27.86 -6.67 18.40
CA LEU A 421 -27.64 -5.23 18.50
C LEU A 421 -28.21 -4.64 19.80
N GLU A 422 -29.42 -5.07 20.20
CA GLU A 422 -30.10 -4.60 21.41
C GLU A 422 -29.42 -5.07 22.70
N VAL A 423 -28.87 -6.28 22.72
CA VAL A 423 -28.05 -6.80 23.85
C VAL A 423 -26.76 -5.99 23.97
N THR A 424 -26.06 -5.79 22.85
CA THR A 424 -24.78 -5.06 22.80
C THR A 424 -24.90 -3.63 23.34
N ILE A 425 -26.01 -2.95 23.07
CA ILE A 425 -26.23 -1.54 23.43
C ILE A 425 -26.73 -1.39 24.89
N GLY A 426 -27.08 -2.50 25.54
CA GLY A 426 -27.54 -2.56 26.91
C GLY A 426 -29.05 -2.28 27.04
N ASN A 427 -29.73 -3.09 27.85
CA ASN A 427 -31.16 -2.89 28.14
C ASN A 427 -31.42 -1.69 29.05
N ASP A 428 -30.45 -1.29 29.89
CA ASP A 428 -30.67 -0.30 30.96
C ASP A 428 -30.95 1.12 30.44
N ALA A 429 -30.42 1.50 29.26
CA ALA A 429 -30.71 2.80 28.66
C ALA A 429 -32.17 2.98 28.23
N ALA A 430 -32.93 1.89 28.06
CA ALA A 430 -34.35 1.92 27.71
C ALA A 430 -35.29 1.76 28.93
N ALA A 431 -34.74 1.53 30.13
CA ALA A 431 -35.51 1.15 31.31
C ALA A 431 -35.92 2.35 32.18
N ALA A 432 -37.22 2.66 32.16
CA ALA A 432 -37.93 3.39 33.21
C ALA A 432 -37.48 4.84 33.54
N ALA A 433 -37.47 5.73 32.55
CA ALA A 433 -37.71 7.14 32.84
C ALA A 433 -39.17 7.32 33.32
N GLU A 434 -39.40 7.64 34.59
CA GLU A 434 -40.75 7.87 35.16
C GLU A 434 -41.46 9.06 34.50
N HIS A 435 -40.69 10.08 34.09
CA HIS A 435 -41.16 11.27 33.38
C HIS A 435 -40.32 11.50 32.11
N PRO A 436 -40.61 10.78 31.01
CA PRO A 436 -39.89 10.93 29.75
C PRO A 436 -40.26 12.24 29.06
N LEU A 437 -39.27 12.97 28.55
CA LEU A 437 -39.49 14.13 27.68
C LEU A 437 -39.88 13.67 26.26
N LEU A 438 -39.35 12.52 25.83
CA LEU A 438 -39.48 11.95 24.50
C LEU A 438 -40.06 10.53 24.54
N VAL A 439 -41.10 10.26 23.75
CA VAL A 439 -41.61 8.91 23.50
C VAL A 439 -41.34 8.53 22.05
N CYS A 440 -40.50 7.52 21.83
CA CYS A 440 -40.17 6.98 20.51
C CYS A 440 -41.13 5.84 20.17
N ILE A 441 -41.83 5.93 19.03
CA ILE A 441 -42.88 5.00 18.60
C ILE A 441 -42.40 4.27 17.34
N ALA A 442 -42.26 2.95 17.40
CA ALA A 442 -41.92 2.13 16.24
C ALA A 442 -43.04 2.18 15.19
N ALA A 443 -42.71 2.52 13.94
CA ALA A 443 -43.73 2.72 12.91
C ALA A 443 -44.38 1.44 12.36
N GLN A 444 -43.66 0.31 12.25
CA GLN A 444 -44.22 -0.87 11.58
C GLN A 444 -43.62 -2.22 11.97
N ASN A 445 -42.31 -2.31 12.21
CA ASN A 445 -41.65 -3.61 12.41
C ASN A 445 -40.52 -3.55 13.46
N GLU A 446 -39.91 -4.69 13.74
CA GLU A 446 -38.84 -4.85 14.72
C GLU A 446 -37.59 -4.02 14.39
N VAL A 447 -37.34 -3.73 13.10
CA VAL A 447 -36.25 -2.84 12.69
C VAL A 447 -36.57 -1.38 13.02
N ASP A 448 -37.84 -0.97 12.89
CA ASP A 448 -38.30 0.35 13.34
C ASP A 448 -38.30 0.46 14.88
N TYR A 449 -38.55 -0.64 15.60
CA TYR A 449 -38.42 -0.70 17.05
C TYR A 449 -36.97 -0.66 17.53
N ALA A 450 -36.07 -1.40 16.88
CA ALA A 450 -34.64 -1.31 17.11
C ALA A 450 -34.15 0.13 16.91
N ALA A 451 -34.54 0.79 15.80
CA ALA A 451 -34.21 2.20 15.57
C ALA A 451 -34.82 3.14 16.62
N ALA A 452 -36.04 2.86 17.12
CA ALA A 452 -36.61 3.62 18.24
C ALA A 452 -35.80 3.44 19.54
N ARG A 453 -35.32 2.23 19.83
CA ARG A 453 -34.41 1.96 20.96
C ARG A 453 -33.05 2.64 20.78
N LEU A 454 -32.48 2.66 19.57
CA LEU A 454 -31.26 3.39 19.26
C LEU A 454 -31.43 4.90 19.53
N LEU A 455 -32.58 5.49 19.17
CA LEU A 455 -32.87 6.89 19.46
C LEU A 455 -32.99 7.14 20.98
N VAL A 456 -33.57 6.21 21.75
CA VAL A 456 -33.60 6.31 23.22
C VAL A 456 -32.19 6.23 23.81
N TYR A 457 -31.35 5.30 23.35
CA TYR A 457 -29.94 5.19 23.77
C TYR A 457 -29.15 6.47 23.46
N ALA A 458 -29.29 6.99 22.24
CA ALA A 458 -28.72 8.25 21.80
C ALA A 458 -29.19 9.43 22.68
N ALA A 459 -30.49 9.54 22.96
CA ALA A 459 -31.08 10.58 23.81
C ALA A 459 -30.61 10.49 25.27
N ALA A 460 -30.60 9.29 25.85
CA ALA A 460 -30.15 9.02 27.21
C ALA A 460 -28.67 9.40 27.41
N SER A 461 -27.82 9.10 26.43
CA SER A 461 -26.38 9.48 26.46
C SER A 461 -26.14 11.00 26.54
N GLU A 462 -27.11 11.79 26.10
CA GLU A 462 -27.06 13.26 26.13
C GLU A 462 -27.85 13.89 27.29
N GLY A 463 -28.47 13.07 28.15
CA GLY A 463 -29.26 13.50 29.31
C GLY A 463 -30.73 13.79 29.02
N VAL A 464 -31.26 13.34 27.87
CA VAL A 464 -32.68 13.49 27.51
C VAL A 464 -33.44 12.22 27.91
N PRO A 465 -34.35 12.26 28.90
CA PRO A 465 -35.10 11.09 29.33
C PRO A 465 -36.10 10.68 28.24
N ALA A 466 -35.99 9.45 27.76
CA ALA A 466 -36.77 8.92 26.64
C ALA A 466 -37.22 7.47 26.88
N ILE A 467 -38.33 7.06 26.26
CA ILE A 467 -38.81 5.67 26.26
C ILE A 467 -39.19 5.21 24.85
N ALA A 468 -39.04 3.92 24.57
CA ALA A 468 -39.46 3.30 23.31
C ALA A 468 -40.77 2.51 23.47
N LEU A 469 -41.63 2.57 22.45
CA LEU A 469 -42.88 1.81 22.34
C LEU A 469 -42.83 0.89 21.12
N SER A 470 -43.22 -0.38 21.30
CA SER A 470 -43.22 -1.39 20.24
C SER A 470 -44.32 -1.15 19.21
N SER A 471 -44.12 -1.72 18.01
CA SER A 471 -45.06 -1.66 16.89
C SER A 471 -46.34 -2.47 17.11
N ASP A 472 -46.39 -3.31 18.15
CA ASP A 472 -47.52 -4.19 18.46
C ASP A 472 -48.66 -3.47 19.20
N LEU A 473 -48.38 -2.29 19.77
CA LEU A 473 -49.36 -1.50 20.52
C LEU A 473 -50.37 -0.81 19.60
N LEU A 474 -51.64 -0.84 19.98
CA LEU A 474 -52.69 -0.11 19.27
C LEU A 474 -52.52 1.40 19.44
N ALA A 475 -52.89 2.17 18.42
CA ALA A 475 -52.83 3.65 18.46
C ALA A 475 -53.72 4.30 19.55
N SER A 476 -54.55 3.51 20.27
CA SER A 476 -55.25 3.93 21.50
C SER A 476 -54.38 3.74 22.74
N GLU A 477 -53.66 2.63 22.83
CA GLU A 477 -52.76 2.30 23.94
C GLU A 477 -51.55 3.23 23.93
N VAL A 478 -50.97 3.48 22.75
CA VAL A 478 -49.90 4.48 22.57
C VAL A 478 -50.34 5.87 23.04
N ALA A 479 -51.54 6.31 22.66
CA ALA A 479 -52.06 7.62 23.08
C ALA A 479 -52.33 7.69 24.60
N THR A 480 -52.85 6.61 25.19
CA THR A 480 -53.08 6.50 26.64
C THR A 480 -51.76 6.59 27.40
N LYS A 481 -50.75 5.81 26.97
CA LYS A 481 -49.43 5.74 27.63
C LYS A 481 -48.61 7.02 27.50
N ILE A 482 -48.78 7.78 26.41
CA ILE A 482 -48.23 9.15 26.28
C ILE A 482 -48.95 10.13 27.22
N GLY A 483 -50.27 10.01 27.36
CA GLY A 483 -51.07 10.82 28.29
C GLY A 483 -50.72 10.57 29.77
N GLU A 484 -50.47 9.30 30.13
CA GLU A 484 -50.07 8.89 31.48
C GLU A 484 -48.64 9.35 31.84
N THR A 485 -47.72 9.34 30.87
CA THR A 485 -46.31 9.74 31.08
C THR A 485 -46.09 11.25 31.04
N GLY A 486 -47.03 12.03 30.49
CA GLY A 486 -46.93 13.49 30.41
C GLY A 486 -45.85 14.00 29.44
N ALA A 487 -45.44 13.17 28.48
CA ALA A 487 -44.31 13.46 27.61
C ALA A 487 -44.57 14.62 26.63
N GLY A 488 -43.65 15.60 26.59
CA GLY A 488 -43.77 16.77 25.72
C GLY A 488 -43.62 16.47 24.22
N TYR A 489 -42.90 15.40 23.87
CA TYR A 489 -42.58 15.00 22.49
C TYR A 489 -42.86 13.53 22.21
N ALA A 490 -43.48 13.26 21.06
CA ALA A 490 -43.70 11.93 20.52
C ALA A 490 -43.04 11.80 19.13
N ALA A 491 -42.00 10.97 19.00
CA ALA A 491 -41.29 10.74 17.76
C ALA A 491 -41.72 9.42 17.12
N ILE A 492 -42.33 9.46 15.94
CA ILE A 492 -42.58 8.26 15.13
C ILE A 492 -41.28 7.92 14.41
N VAL A 493 -40.73 6.72 14.62
CA VAL A 493 -39.44 6.30 14.07
C VAL A 493 -39.64 5.27 12.96
N GLN A 494 -39.07 5.54 11.78
CA GLN A 494 -39.15 4.65 10.64
C GLN A 494 -37.86 4.62 9.80
N VAL A 495 -37.37 3.41 9.55
CA VAL A 495 -36.21 3.12 8.70
C VAL A 495 -36.67 2.85 7.26
N ALA A 496 -35.93 3.30 6.25
CA ALA A 496 -36.19 2.96 4.85
C ALA A 496 -35.86 1.47 4.53
N PRO A 497 -36.53 0.84 3.54
CA PRO A 497 -37.57 1.39 2.66
C PRO A 497 -38.92 1.61 3.36
N VAL A 498 -39.58 2.74 3.03
CA VAL A 498 -40.83 3.20 3.64
C VAL A 498 -42.01 3.11 2.66
N SER A 499 -43.12 2.49 3.08
CA SER A 499 -44.41 2.72 2.41
C SER A 499 -45.03 4.03 2.88
N VAL A 500 -45.02 5.05 2.01
CA VAL A 500 -45.57 6.40 2.23
C VAL A 500 -47.04 6.40 2.69
N SER A 501 -47.75 5.28 2.49
CA SER A 501 -49.14 5.10 2.90
C SER A 501 -49.35 4.65 4.35
N HIS A 502 -48.30 4.17 5.04
CA HIS A 502 -48.40 3.64 6.40
C HIS A 502 -48.15 4.72 7.46
N SER A 503 -47.02 5.44 7.38
CA SER A 503 -46.70 6.56 8.27
C SER A 503 -47.79 7.63 8.28
N ARG A 504 -48.33 7.99 7.11
CA ARG A 504 -49.48 8.90 6.97
C ARG A 504 -50.76 8.42 7.68
N ARG A 505 -50.97 7.10 7.83
CA ARG A 505 -52.13 6.54 8.55
C ARG A 505 -51.89 6.59 10.06
N LEU A 506 -50.70 6.18 10.52
CA LEU A 506 -50.29 6.23 11.92
C LEU A 506 -50.25 7.67 12.46
N PHE A 507 -49.69 8.61 11.70
CA PHE A 507 -49.74 10.02 12.04
C PHE A 507 -51.18 10.52 12.16
N LYS A 508 -52.06 10.22 11.20
CA LYS A 508 -53.47 10.65 11.25
C LYS A 508 -54.25 10.06 12.43
N SER A 509 -53.98 8.81 12.82
CA SER A 509 -54.66 8.19 13.97
C SER A 509 -54.15 8.72 15.32
N LEU A 510 -52.88 9.13 15.40
CA LEU A 510 -52.28 9.70 16.61
C LEU A 510 -52.52 11.21 16.76
N ALA A 511 -52.40 12.00 15.68
CA ALA A 511 -52.56 13.46 15.71
C ALA A 511 -53.95 13.91 16.19
N GLY A 512 -55.01 13.17 15.84
CA GLY A 512 -56.37 13.44 16.34
C GLY A 512 -56.59 13.06 17.81
N ARG A 513 -55.63 12.39 18.46
CA ARG A 513 -55.71 11.92 19.86
C ARG A 513 -54.70 12.61 20.79
N LEU A 514 -53.61 13.13 20.25
CA LEU A 514 -52.51 13.76 21.00
C LEU A 514 -52.50 15.30 20.94
N SER A 515 -53.50 15.92 20.31
CA SER A 515 -53.49 17.36 19.93
C SER A 515 -53.28 18.35 21.07
N ASN A 516 -53.54 17.97 22.32
CA ASN A 516 -53.29 18.79 23.53
C ASN A 516 -52.19 18.22 24.44
N SER A 517 -51.60 17.08 24.12
CA SER A 517 -50.75 16.31 25.05
C SER A 517 -49.26 16.34 24.70
N ALA A 518 -48.92 16.20 23.41
CA ALA A 518 -47.53 16.09 22.96
C ALA A 518 -47.35 16.63 21.53
N LYS A 519 -46.17 17.18 21.22
CA LYS A 519 -45.78 17.53 19.85
C LYS A 519 -45.28 16.29 19.11
N ILE A 520 -45.83 16.03 17.93
CA ILE A 520 -45.46 14.86 17.12
C ILE A 520 -44.34 15.22 16.13
N VAL A 521 -43.28 14.40 16.10
CA VAL A 521 -42.14 14.49 15.17
C VAL A 521 -42.10 13.19 14.34
N ASP A 522 -41.74 13.29 13.05
CA ASP A 522 -41.58 12.14 12.15
C ASP A 522 -40.09 11.95 11.83
N VAL A 523 -39.52 10.83 12.28
CA VAL A 523 -38.09 10.51 12.15
C VAL A 523 -37.96 9.45 11.06
N SER A 524 -37.64 9.91 9.85
CA SER A 524 -37.66 9.09 8.64
C SER A 524 -36.26 9.00 8.01
N ILE A 525 -35.64 7.84 8.20
CA ILE A 525 -34.24 7.58 7.85
C ILE A 525 -34.19 7.07 6.39
N ASP A 526 -34.11 8.01 5.44
CA ASP A 526 -34.12 7.76 3.98
C ASP A 526 -33.03 8.56 3.23
N PRO A 527 -32.03 7.90 2.59
CA PRO A 527 -30.98 8.58 1.83
C PRO A 527 -31.48 9.25 0.54
N GLY A 528 -32.62 8.82 -0.04
CA GLY A 528 -33.10 9.31 -1.33
C GLY A 528 -33.49 10.80 -1.35
N ARG A 529 -33.75 11.39 -0.18
CA ARG A 529 -34.06 12.82 -0.02
C ARG A 529 -32.84 13.73 0.07
N GLN A 530 -31.69 13.26 0.56
CA GLN A 530 -30.47 14.09 0.68
C GLN A 530 -30.04 14.64 -0.69
N MET A 531 -30.00 13.81 -1.74
CA MET A 531 -29.62 14.28 -3.09
C MET A 531 -30.59 15.27 -3.71
N ARG A 532 -31.88 15.26 -3.33
CA ARG A 532 -32.87 16.25 -3.79
C ARG A 532 -32.79 17.54 -2.96
N SER A 533 -32.51 17.44 -1.66
CA SER A 533 -32.38 18.59 -0.75
C SER A 533 -31.16 19.49 -1.03
N SER A 534 -30.14 18.99 -1.71
CA SER A 534 -28.95 19.79 -2.10
C SER A 534 -29.03 20.37 -3.52
N ALA A 535 -29.98 19.90 -4.33
CA ALA A 535 -30.16 20.34 -5.72
C ALA A 535 -31.33 21.33 -5.87
N ASP A 536 -32.33 21.22 -5.00
CA ASP A 536 -33.45 22.14 -4.88
C ASP A 536 -33.28 22.88 -3.54
N GLY A 537 -33.29 24.22 -3.55
CA GLY A 537 -33.09 25.07 -2.37
C GLY A 537 -34.31 25.07 -1.43
N ALA A 538 -34.76 23.87 -1.07
CA ALA A 538 -36.10 23.62 -0.63
C ALA A 538 -36.25 23.80 0.89
N GLU A 539 -36.94 24.89 1.22
CA GLU A 539 -37.97 24.96 2.26
C GLU A 539 -38.23 23.63 2.99
N THR A 540 -38.14 23.66 4.32
CA THR A 540 -38.87 22.73 5.20
C THR A 540 -40.37 22.81 4.92
N ARG A 541 -40.86 22.04 3.93
CA ARG A 541 -42.28 21.93 3.60
C ARG A 541 -42.99 21.10 4.66
N SER A 542 -43.37 21.82 5.72
CA SER A 542 -44.31 21.44 6.76
C SER A 542 -45.56 20.78 6.17
N VAL A 543 -45.82 19.53 6.55
CA VAL A 543 -47.12 18.88 6.32
C VAL A 543 -47.98 19.12 7.58
N GLY A 544 -48.30 20.38 7.84
CA GLY A 544 -48.69 20.84 9.19
C GLY A 544 -47.49 20.91 10.13
N ASP A 545 -47.72 20.87 11.45
CA ASP A 545 -46.66 20.95 12.49
C ASP A 545 -45.61 19.80 12.46
N LEU A 546 -45.77 18.83 11.56
CA LEU A 546 -44.81 17.76 11.27
C LEU A 546 -43.45 18.30 10.83
N ARG A 547 -42.43 18.06 11.65
CA ARG A 547 -41.02 18.18 11.28
C ARG A 547 -40.43 16.80 10.98
N LEU A 548 -39.60 16.75 9.95
CA LEU A 548 -38.94 15.55 9.43
C LEU A 548 -37.46 15.56 9.81
N GLU A 549 -37.01 14.53 10.51
CA GLU A 549 -35.62 14.33 10.94
C GLU A 549 -35.02 13.12 10.20
N GLN A 550 -33.78 13.23 9.71
CA GLN A 550 -33.09 12.16 8.94
C GLN A 550 -31.91 11.52 9.68
N SER A 551 -31.55 12.05 10.85
CA SER A 551 -30.49 11.56 11.75
C SER A 551 -30.84 11.92 13.19
N PHE A 552 -30.26 11.24 14.16
CA PHE A 552 -30.58 11.40 15.58
C PHE A 552 -29.88 12.59 16.23
N GLY A 553 -28.63 12.91 15.85
CA GLY A 553 -27.88 14.03 16.45
C GLY A 553 -28.64 15.37 16.48
N PRO A 554 -29.19 15.87 15.35
CA PRO A 554 -29.94 17.12 15.30
C PRO A 554 -31.24 17.11 16.12
N LEU A 555 -31.89 15.95 16.27
CA LEU A 555 -33.09 15.78 17.09
C LEU A 555 -32.74 15.88 18.58
N VAL A 556 -31.76 15.08 19.01
CA VAL A 556 -31.32 15.01 20.41
C VAL A 556 -30.77 16.36 20.89
N ALA A 557 -29.93 17.02 20.09
CA ALA A 557 -29.39 18.34 20.43
C ALA A 557 -30.49 19.40 20.65
N ARG A 558 -31.55 19.40 19.83
CA ARG A 558 -32.70 20.31 19.99
C ARG A 558 -33.56 19.99 21.21
N LEU A 559 -33.80 18.71 21.47
CA LEU A 559 -34.56 18.28 22.65
C LEU A 559 -33.82 18.65 23.94
N LYS A 560 -32.49 18.52 23.96
CA LYS A 560 -31.62 18.94 25.05
C LYS A 560 -31.64 20.45 25.30
N GLU A 561 -31.57 21.26 24.23
CA GLU A 561 -31.70 22.72 24.34
C GLU A 561 -33.05 23.10 24.99
N GLN A 562 -34.15 22.49 24.55
CA GLN A 562 -35.47 22.78 25.13
C GLN A 562 -35.67 22.23 26.54
N ALA A 563 -35.12 21.05 26.86
CA ALA A 563 -35.10 20.52 28.22
C ALA A 563 -34.42 21.50 29.18
N SER A 564 -33.30 22.09 28.76
CA SER A 564 -32.57 23.09 29.54
C SER A 564 -33.39 24.38 29.74
N MET A 565 -34.10 24.86 28.71
CA MET A 565 -34.96 26.05 28.81
C MET A 565 -36.15 25.82 29.77
N VAL A 566 -36.80 24.65 29.70
CA VAL A 566 -37.93 24.31 30.60
C VAL A 566 -37.45 24.19 32.04
N SER A 567 -36.32 23.52 32.30
CA SER A 567 -35.72 23.41 33.64
C SER A 567 -35.35 24.79 34.22
N THR A 568 -34.77 25.67 33.40
CA THR A 568 -34.41 27.04 33.81
C THR A 568 -35.66 27.86 34.14
N ALA A 569 -36.73 27.73 33.35
CA ALA A 569 -38.00 28.42 33.59
C ALA A 569 -38.66 27.98 34.91
N VAL A 570 -38.74 26.66 35.18
CA VAL A 570 -39.31 26.11 36.42
C VAL A 570 -38.51 26.54 37.66
N THR A 571 -37.18 26.61 37.54
CA THR A 571 -36.30 27.09 38.62
C THR A 571 -36.49 28.59 38.88
N SER A 572 -36.73 29.40 37.84
CA SER A 572 -37.03 30.83 38.01
C SER A 572 -38.42 31.08 38.63
N ALA A 573 -39.41 30.24 38.33
CA ALA A 573 -40.77 30.37 38.85
C ALA A 573 -40.90 29.98 40.35
N THR A 574 -40.01 29.11 40.84
CA THR A 574 -40.00 28.67 42.25
C THR A 574 -39.24 29.62 43.18
N GLN A 575 -38.55 30.65 42.66
CA GLN A 575 -37.85 31.67 43.45
C GLN A 575 -38.61 33.00 43.59
N SER A 576 -39.92 33.02 43.38
CA SER A 576 -40.74 34.20 43.70
C SER A 576 -41.08 34.22 45.20
N PRO A 577 -40.56 35.17 46.00
CA PRO A 577 -40.87 35.25 47.42
C PRO A 577 -42.26 35.83 47.62
N ALA A 578 -43.13 35.11 48.33
CA ALA A 578 -44.36 35.68 48.86
C ALA A 578 -43.99 36.76 49.90
N VAL A 579 -44.30 38.02 49.60
CA VAL A 579 -44.26 39.13 50.54
C VAL A 579 -45.66 39.71 50.65
N ALA A 580 -46.24 39.54 51.84
CA ALA A 580 -47.44 40.22 52.33
C ALA A 580 -47.10 40.82 53.70
#